data_AF-A0AAD7QVC4-F1
#
_entry.id   AF-A0AAD7QVC4-F1
#
_cell.length_a   1.000
_cell.length_b   1.000
_cell.length_c   1.000
_cell.angle_alpha   90.00
_cell.angle_beta   90.00
_cell.angle_gamma   90.00
#
_symmetry.space_group_name_H-M   'P 1'
#
loop_
_entity.id
_entity.type
_entity.pdbx_description
1 polymer ?
#
loop_
_entity_poly.entity_id
_entity_poly.type
_entity_poly.pdbx_seq_one_letter_code
_entity_poly.pdbx_strand_id
1 'polypeptide(L)'
;MATSIDEPDKLEVFALAISQLPLENLHNERARIENSIGHLERSNREIEDYIAETDDDKEKKEMRGVILENEDVIIGQKLRIEIIKSEITRRSA
;
A
#
# COMPACT_ATOMS: atom_id res chain seq x y z
N MET A 1 9.55 11.43 -8.00
CA MET A 1 8.22 12.07 -8.07
C MET A 1 7.52 11.72 -6.78
N ALA A 2 6.87 12.67 -6.11
CA ALA A 2 6.29 12.40 -4.80
C ALA A 2 5.08 11.47 -4.95
N THR A 3 5.22 10.20 -4.54
CA THR A 3 4.10 9.28 -4.31
C THR A 3 3.40 9.61 -3.00
N SER A 4 3.21 10.89 -2.73
CA SER A 4 2.55 11.33 -1.53
C SER A 4 1.10 10.86 -1.53
N ILE A 5 0.61 10.60 -0.32
CA ILE A 5 -0.72 10.18 0.09
C ILE A 5 -1.78 11.27 -0.23
N ASP A 6 -1.53 12.11 -1.23
CA ASP A 6 -1.84 13.55 -1.26
C ASP A 6 -3.08 13.94 -2.05
N GLU A 7 -3.98 13.00 -2.34
CA GLU A 7 -5.27 13.35 -2.88
C GLU A 7 -6.37 12.77 -1.98
N PRO A 8 -6.90 13.57 -1.04
CA PRO A 8 -8.11 13.24 -0.28
C PRO A 8 -9.21 12.67 -1.18
N ASP A 9 -9.36 13.25 -2.38
CA ASP A 9 -10.29 12.82 -3.44
C ASP A 9 -10.14 11.34 -3.79
N LYS A 10 -8.92 10.77 -3.80
CA LYS A 10 -8.70 9.35 -4.13
C LYS A 10 -9.18 8.41 -3.02
N LEU A 11 -9.02 8.79 -1.75
CA LEU A 11 -9.51 7.98 -0.63
C LEU A 11 -11.02 8.12 -0.47
N GLU A 12 -11.57 9.30 -0.71
CA GLU A 12 -13.03 9.53 -0.72
C GLU A 12 -13.71 8.76 -1.85
N VAL A 13 -13.16 8.82 -3.06
CA VAL A 13 -13.66 8.01 -4.20
C VAL A 13 -13.57 6.52 -3.89
N PHE A 14 -12.49 6.07 -3.25
CA PHE A 14 -12.36 4.67 -2.81
C PHE A 14 -13.41 4.29 -1.77
N ALA A 15 -13.63 5.12 -0.75
CA ALA A 15 -14.65 4.91 0.28
C ALA A 15 -16.05 4.80 -0.35
N LEU A 16 -16.37 5.68 -1.30
CA LEU A 16 -17.63 5.65 -2.04
C LEU A 16 -17.77 4.35 -2.84
N ALA A 17 -16.72 3.95 -3.57
CA ALA A 17 -16.74 2.73 -4.36
C ALA A 17 -16.97 1.48 -3.49
N ILE A 18 -16.26 1.35 -2.37
CA ILE A 18 -16.43 0.17 -1.50
C ILE A 18 -17.79 0.16 -0.79
N SER A 19 -18.40 1.32 -0.54
CA SER A 19 -19.74 1.40 0.07
C SER A 19 -20.84 0.74 -0.78
N GLN A 20 -20.57 0.53 -2.08
CA GLN A 20 -21.48 -0.09 -3.02
C GLN A 20 -21.17 -1.57 -3.29
N LEU A 21 -20.03 -2.08 -2.82
CA LEU A 21 -19.63 -3.47 -3.05
C LEU A 21 -20.36 -4.44 -2.10
N PRO A 22 -20.64 -5.70 -2.51
CA PRO A 22 -21.08 -6.76 -1.59
C PRO A 22 -20.06 -7.03 -0.48
N LEU A 23 -20.52 -7.55 0.67
CA LEU A 23 -19.66 -7.81 1.84
C LEU A 23 -18.51 -8.79 1.53
N GLU A 24 -18.78 -9.84 0.74
CA GLU A 24 -17.75 -10.78 0.28
C GLU A 24 -16.64 -10.06 -0.52
N ASN A 25 -17.02 -9.14 -1.41
CA ASN A 25 -16.07 -8.37 -2.21
C ASN A 25 -15.20 -7.45 -1.34
N LEU A 26 -15.70 -6.96 -0.19
CA LEU A 26 -14.90 -6.20 0.77
C LEU A 26 -13.79 -7.06 1.39
N HIS A 27 -14.10 -8.30 1.77
CA HIS A 27 -13.10 -9.23 2.28
C HIS A 27 -12.07 -9.60 1.22
N ASN A 28 -12.52 -9.86 -0.01
CA ASN A 28 -11.63 -10.15 -1.14
C ASN A 28 -10.70 -8.98 -1.45
N GLU A 29 -11.23 -7.76 -1.45
CA GLU A 29 -10.45 -6.54 -1.69
C GLU A 29 -9.43 -6.30 -0.57
N ARG A 30 -9.81 -6.53 0.70
CA ARG A 30 -8.87 -6.46 1.82
C ARG A 30 -7.72 -7.44 1.64
N ALA A 31 -8.02 -8.71 1.36
CA ALA A 31 -7.01 -9.75 1.16
C ALA A 31 -6.08 -9.43 -0.03
N ARG A 32 -6.63 -8.88 -1.12
CA ARG A 32 -5.84 -8.42 -2.27
C ARG A 32 -4.84 -7.34 -1.88
N ILE A 33 -5.28 -6.33 -1.11
CA ILE A 33 -4.41 -5.25 -0.66
C ILE A 33 -3.37 -5.77 0.34
N GLU A 34 -3.74 -6.65 1.28
CA GLU A 34 -2.81 -7.29 2.22
C GLU A 34 -1.70 -8.06 1.49
N ASN A 35 -2.04 -8.80 0.43
CA ASN A 35 -1.06 -9.48 -0.41
C ASN A 35 -0.13 -8.49 -1.14
N SER A 36 -0.68 -7.38 -1.66
CA SER A 36 0.13 -6.34 -2.31
C SER A 36 1.13 -5.71 -1.34
N ILE A 37 0.73 -5.42 -0.10
CA ILE A 37 1.62 -4.92 0.94
C ILE A 37 2.73 -5.95 1.20
N GLY A 38 2.36 -7.22 1.38
CA GLY A 38 3.35 -8.29 1.62
C GLY A 38 4.37 -8.45 0.50
N HIS A 39 3.97 -8.21 -0.76
CA HIS A 39 4.89 -8.20 -1.89
C HIS A 39 5.82 -6.98 -1.87
N LEU A 40 5.31 -5.78 -1.59
CA LEU A 40 6.14 -4.57 -1.50
C LEU A 40 7.13 -4.65 -0.34
N GLU A 41 6.70 -5.11 0.83
CA GLU A 41 7.58 -5.28 2.00
C GLU A 41 8.66 -6.34 1.74
N ARG A 42 8.37 -7.38 0.95
CA ARG A 42 9.39 -8.35 0.52
C ARG A 42 10.37 -7.73 -0.45
N SER A 43 9.88 -7.01 -1.46
CA SER A 43 10.73 -6.32 -2.43
C SER A 43 11.65 -5.31 -1.74
N ASN A 44 11.16 -4.56 -0.75
CA ASN A 44 11.99 -3.64 0.01
C ASN A 44 13.13 -4.36 0.73
N ARG A 45 12.87 -5.50 1.39
CA ARG A 45 13.93 -6.30 2.01
C ARG A 45 14.97 -6.80 1.01
N GLU A 46 14.52 -7.30 -0.14
CA GLU A 46 15.43 -7.74 -1.21
C GLU A 46 16.31 -6.59 -1.74
N ILE A 47 15.76 -5.37 -1.83
CA ILE A 47 16.51 -4.18 -2.22
C ILE A 47 17.48 -3.74 -1.10
N GLU A 48 17.08 -3.83 0.17
CA GLU A 48 17.95 -3.55 1.32
C GLU A 48 19.16 -4.49 1.36
N ASP A 49 18.93 -5.79 1.14
CA ASP A 49 20.00 -6.80 1.05
C ASP A 49 20.96 -6.46 -0.08
N TYR A 50 20.44 -6.09 -1.27
CA TYR A 50 21.28 -5.66 -2.39
C TYR A 50 22.08 -4.39 -2.07
N ILE A 51 21.47 -3.38 -1.45
CA ILE A 51 22.15 -2.13 -1.05
C ILE A 51 23.31 -2.42 -0.10
N ALA A 52 23.18 -3.43 0.76
CA ALA A 52 24.23 -3.83 1.69
C ALA A 52 25.44 -4.47 0.98
N GLU A 53 25.22 -5.12 -0.17
CA GLU A 53 26.25 -5.82 -0.94
C GLU A 53 26.89 -4.97 -2.05
N THR A 54 26.20 -3.94 -2.56
CA THR A 54 26.77 -3.05 -3.60
C THR A 54 27.79 -2.07 -3.01
N ASP A 55 28.79 -1.67 -3.80
CA ASP A 55 29.76 -0.61 -3.45
C ASP A 55 29.50 0.71 -4.20
N ASP A 56 28.56 0.73 -5.15
CA ASP A 56 28.22 1.92 -5.92
C ASP A 56 27.24 2.84 -5.16
N ASP A 57 27.75 3.95 -4.64
CA ASP A 57 26.95 4.93 -3.91
C ASP A 57 25.80 5.55 -4.72
N LYS A 58 25.96 5.67 -6.04
CA LYS A 58 24.90 6.19 -6.91
C LYS A 58 23.76 5.17 -7.01
N GLU A 59 24.10 3.92 -7.22
CA GLU A 59 23.13 2.82 -7.27
C GLU A 59 22.39 2.67 -5.93
N LYS A 60 23.12 2.71 -4.80
CA LYS A 60 22.50 2.72 -3.45
C LYS A 60 21.46 3.82 -3.30
N LYS A 61 21.77 5.03 -3.79
CA LYS A 61 20.86 6.17 -3.70
C LYS A 61 19.61 5.96 -4.53
N GLU A 62 19.75 5.45 -5.75
CA GLU A 62 18.61 5.15 -6.63
C GLU A 62 17.70 4.09 -6.02
N MET A 63 18.27 3.01 -5.49
CA MET A 63 17.53 1.93 -4.86
C MET A 63 16.82 2.33 -3.55
N ARG A 64 17.44 3.20 -2.74
CA ARG A 64 16.74 3.81 -1.60
C ARG A 64 15.54 4.64 -2.03
N GLY A 65 15.62 5.30 -3.19
CA GLY A 65 14.48 5.99 -3.80
C GLY A 65 13.33 5.04 -4.09
N VAL A 66 13.62 3.86 -4.65
CA VAL A 66 12.60 2.82 -4.90
C VAL A 66 11.94 2.33 -3.62
N ILE A 67 12.71 2.11 -2.55
CA ILE A 67 12.16 1.73 -1.23
C ILE A 67 11.18 2.81 -0.73
N LEU A 68 11.56 4.09 -0.80
CA LEU A 68 10.71 5.21 -0.37
C LEU A 68 9.40 5.27 -1.19
N GLU A 69 9.48 5.10 -2.50
CA GLU A 69 8.28 5.06 -3.37
C GLU A 69 7.37 3.86 -3.03
N ASN A 70 7.94 2.70 -2.69
CA ASN A 70 7.18 1.55 -2.23
C ASN A 70 6.53 1.77 -0.85
N GLU A 71 7.24 2.41 0.09
CA GLU A 71 6.72 2.76 1.42
C GLU A 71 5.51 3.69 1.34
N ASP A 72 5.58 4.70 0.47
CA ASP A 72 4.47 5.59 0.16
C ASP A 72 3.22 4.82 -0.31
N VAL A 73 3.41 3.85 -1.24
CA VAL A 73 2.32 2.98 -1.71
C VAL A 73 1.77 2.12 -0.57
N ILE A 74 2.65 1.54 0.27
CA ILE A 74 2.24 0.73 1.42
C ILE A 74 1.37 1.56 2.39
N ILE A 75 1.75 2.81 2.68
CA ILE A 75 0.96 3.69 3.56
C ILE A 75 -0.42 3.93 2.97
N GLY A 76 -0.51 4.28 1.69
CA GLY A 76 -1.78 4.45 1.00
C GLY A 76 -2.64 3.19 0.97
N GLN A 77 -2.02 2.01 0.90
CA GLN A 77 -2.73 0.72 0.97
C GLN A 77 -3.21 0.38 2.38
N LYS A 78 -2.42 0.68 3.42
CA LYS A 78 -2.81 0.53 4.83
C LYS A 78 -4.02 1.40 5.17
N LEU A 79 -4.06 2.64 4.68
CA LEU A 79 -5.24 3.51 4.84
C LEU A 79 -6.50 2.92 4.19
N ARG A 80 -6.38 2.36 2.97
CA ARG A 80 -7.52 1.69 2.30
C ARG A 80 -8.02 0.47 3.07
N ILE A 81 -7.13 -0.30 3.69
CA ILE A 81 -7.51 -1.41 4.57
C ILE A 81 -8.36 -0.91 5.75
N GLU A 82 -7.99 0.19 6.39
CA GLU A 82 -8.76 0.75 7.51
C GLU A 82 -10.15 1.24 7.10
N ILE A 83 -10.27 1.81 5.89
CA ILE A 83 -11.56 2.19 5.30
C ILE A 83 -12.43 0.94 5.08
N ILE A 84 -11.87 -0.14 4.51
CA ILE A 84 -12.58 -1.41 4.31
C ILE A 84 -13.01 -2.03 5.65
N LYS A 85 -12.12 -2.07 6.65
CA LYS A 85 -12.44 -2.62 7.98
C LYS A 85 -13.61 -1.87 8.61
N SER A 86 -13.58 -0.53 8.56
CA SER A 86 -14.65 0.31 9.08
C SER A 86 -15.99 0.03 8.39
N GLU A 87 -15.98 -0.15 7.07
CA GLU A 87 -17.18 -0.49 6.30
C GLU A 87 -17.73 -1.89 6.62
N ILE A 88 -16.85 -2.89 6.79
CA ILE A 88 -17.26 -4.24 7.22
C ILE A 88 -17.92 -4.18 8.60
N THR A 89 -17.28 -3.51 9.57
CA THR A 89 -17.82 -3.36 10.93
C THR A 89 -19.19 -2.66 10.91
N ARG A 90 -19.36 -1.61 10.08
CA ARG A 90 -20.64 -0.90 9.94
C ARG A 90 -21.78 -1.78 9.45
N ARG A 91 -21.51 -2.79 8.62
CA ARG A 91 -22.52 -3.70 8.04
C ARG A 91 -22.80 -4.94 8.87
N SER A 92 -21.89 -5.29 9.77
CA SER A 92 -22.01 -6.46 10.65
C SER A 92 -22.49 -6.12 12.06
N ALA A 93 -22.69 -4.84 12.36
CA ALA A 93 -23.33 -4.33 13.58
C ALA A 93 -24.86 -4.38 13.47
#